data_AF-A0AAE9EDF7-F1
#
_entry.id   AF-A0AAE9EDF7-F1
#
_cell.length_a   1.000
_cell.length_b   1.000
_cell.length_c   1.000
_cell.angle_alpha   90.00
_cell.angle_beta   90.00
_cell.angle_gamma   90.00
#
_symmetry.space_group_name_H-M   'P 1'
#
loop_
_entity.id
_entity.type
_entity.pdbx_description
1 polymer ?
#
loop_
_entity_poly.entity_id
_entity_poly.type
_entity_poly.pdbx_seq_one_letter_code
_entity_poly.pdbx_strand_id
1 'polypeptide(L)'
;MSGRKIAAATVQNRTQTPFWNWLKQKLLASDRQPITPPPGIAGPDGKAVYQNPLRFPNTQAARPGSAELPTLPGGVHHKLAENYYLTRDGRRTVEPPKVLYSDGAISGEPVQVNQGVSSNFGLPAPTPGFGAEWNRSKENELSSQQNNTEYEYLQRFDKFAKSN
;
A
#
# COMPACT_ATOMS: atom_id res chain seq x y z
N MET A 1 8.51 -22.91 3.38
CA MET A 1 9.58 -23.06 4.39
C MET A 1 9.52 -21.86 5.34
N SER A 2 8.84 -21.98 6.48
CA SER A 2 8.90 -20.93 7.51
C SER A 2 10.31 -20.97 8.12
N GLY A 3 11.04 -19.85 8.09
CA GLY A 3 12.40 -19.77 8.64
C GLY A 3 12.46 -20.21 10.10
N ARG A 4 13.60 -20.79 10.49
CA ARG A 4 13.88 -21.28 11.86
C ARG A 4 13.63 -20.15 12.88
N LYS A 5 12.84 -20.45 13.92
CA LYS A 5 12.59 -19.54 15.05
C LYS A 5 13.70 -19.68 16.11
N ILE A 6 13.84 -18.71 17.02
CA ILE A 6 14.83 -18.80 18.12
C ILE A 6 14.50 -19.97 19.06
N ALA A 7 13.20 -20.19 19.31
CA ALA A 7 12.71 -21.29 20.15
C ALA A 7 11.52 -21.99 19.48
N ALA A 8 11.25 -23.23 19.90
CA ALA A 8 10.05 -23.95 19.48
C ALA A 8 8.77 -23.22 19.91
N ALA A 9 7.68 -23.40 19.16
CA ALA A 9 6.38 -22.81 19.47
C ALA A 9 5.82 -23.25 20.83
N THR A 10 6.26 -24.41 21.33
CA THR A 10 5.88 -24.98 22.63
C THR A 10 6.52 -24.27 23.82
N VAL A 11 7.53 -23.42 23.60
CA VAL A 11 8.17 -22.67 24.68
C VAL A 11 7.21 -21.62 25.23
N GLN A 12 6.91 -21.73 26.52
CA GLN A 12 6.03 -20.79 27.22
C GLN A 12 6.74 -19.45 27.40
N ASN A 13 6.06 -18.38 27.00
CA ASN A 13 6.58 -17.03 27.15
C ASN A 13 6.44 -16.56 28.59
N ARG A 14 7.37 -15.68 29.03
CA ARG A 14 7.23 -15.02 30.32
C ARG A 14 5.99 -14.12 30.28
N THR A 15 5.06 -14.37 31.18
CA THR A 15 3.84 -13.57 31.35
C THR A 15 3.73 -13.12 32.80
N GLN A 16 2.98 -12.05 33.06
CA GLN A 16 2.67 -11.65 34.43
C GLN A 16 1.69 -12.66 35.05
N THR A 17 1.51 -12.62 36.38
CA THR A 17 0.51 -13.46 37.03
C THR A 17 -0.90 -13.16 36.50
N PRO A 18 -1.84 -14.12 36.57
CA PRO A 18 -3.20 -13.94 36.05
C PRO A 18 -3.89 -12.66 36.54
N PHE A 19 -3.67 -12.28 37.80
CA PHE A 19 -4.21 -11.05 38.38
C PHE A 19 -3.73 -9.78 37.65
N TRP A 20 -2.41 -9.65 37.43
CA TRP A 20 -1.85 -8.49 36.74
C TRP A 20 -2.22 -8.46 35.26
N ASN A 21 -2.32 -9.62 34.61
CA ASN A 21 -2.83 -9.70 33.24
C ASN A 21 -4.28 -9.23 33.16
N TRP A 22 -5.14 -9.67 34.10
CA TRP A 22 -6.53 -9.23 34.18
C TRP A 22 -6.62 -7.71 34.42
N LEU A 23 -5.87 -7.18 35.39
CA LEU A 23 -5.87 -5.74 35.69
C LEU A 23 -5.42 -4.93 34.47
N LYS A 24 -4.34 -5.36 33.79
CA LYS A 24 -3.86 -4.70 32.58
C LYS A 24 -4.89 -4.73 31.45
N GLN A 25 -5.53 -5.87 31.22
CA GLN A 25 -6.55 -6.04 30.18
C GLN A 25 -7.80 -5.20 30.46
N LYS A 26 -8.15 -5.02 31.74
CA LYS A 26 -9.22 -4.09 32.16
C LYS A 26 -8.83 -2.63 31.94
N LEU A 27 -7.64 -2.21 32.36
CA LEU A 27 -7.16 -0.84 32.19
C LEU A 27 -6.97 -0.45 30.72
N LEU A 28 -6.47 -1.38 29.90
CA LEU A 28 -6.28 -1.19 28.45
C LEU A 28 -7.53 -1.49 27.62
N ALA A 29 -8.67 -1.75 28.27
CA ALA A 29 -9.94 -1.91 27.58
C ALA A 29 -9.99 -3.06 26.55
N SER A 30 -9.11 -4.05 26.66
CA SER A 30 -9.17 -5.25 25.80
C SER A 30 -10.32 -6.17 26.22
N ASP A 31 -10.51 -6.34 27.54
CA ASP A 31 -11.58 -7.16 28.13
C ASP A 31 -12.83 -6.33 28.44
N ARG A 32 -13.38 -5.64 27.44
CA ARG A 32 -14.65 -4.91 27.58
C ARG A 32 -15.86 -5.82 27.35
N GLN A 33 -16.97 -5.44 27.97
CA GLN A 33 -18.27 -6.07 27.73
C GLN A 33 -18.70 -5.85 26.26
N PRO A 34 -19.52 -6.75 25.69
CA PRO A 34 -19.95 -6.71 24.29
C PRO A 34 -20.79 -5.48 23.89
N ILE A 35 -21.01 -4.55 24.82
CA ILE A 35 -21.84 -3.34 24.64
C ILE A 35 -21.05 -2.23 23.92
N THR A 36 -19.71 -2.22 24.02
CA THR A 36 -18.85 -1.21 23.37
C THR A 36 -18.06 -1.81 22.22
N PRO A 37 -17.97 -1.14 21.05
CA PRO A 37 -17.16 -1.64 19.93
C PRO A 37 -15.70 -1.82 20.38
N PRO A 38 -15.04 -2.94 19.99
CA PRO A 38 -13.70 -3.26 20.45
C PRO A 38 -12.71 -2.17 19.98
N PRO A 39 -11.95 -1.55 20.89
CA PRO A 39 -10.84 -0.70 20.49
C PRO A 39 -9.72 -1.61 19.95
N GLY A 40 -9.59 -1.68 18.63
CA GLY A 40 -8.56 -2.46 17.96
C GLY A 40 -9.09 -3.30 16.81
N ILE A 41 -8.20 -4.03 16.16
CA ILE A 41 -8.55 -5.00 15.12
C ILE A 41 -9.34 -6.13 15.81
N ALA A 42 -10.62 -6.27 15.49
CA ALA A 42 -11.45 -7.34 16.02
C ALA A 42 -10.84 -8.70 15.62
N GLY A 43 -10.63 -9.58 16.59
CA GLY A 43 -10.34 -10.98 16.29
C GLY A 43 -11.56 -11.66 15.65
N PRO A 44 -11.43 -12.90 15.15
CA PRO A 44 -12.54 -13.68 14.59
C PRO A 44 -13.76 -13.76 15.52
N ASP A 45 -13.53 -13.72 16.83
CA ASP A 45 -14.56 -13.80 17.87
C ASP A 45 -15.16 -12.43 18.26
N GLY A 46 -14.82 -11.35 17.55
CA GLY A 46 -15.30 -9.98 17.83
C GLY A 46 -14.73 -9.33 19.09
N LYS A 47 -13.87 -10.03 19.84
CA LYS A 47 -13.19 -9.52 21.04
C LYS A 47 -11.88 -8.81 20.68
N ALA A 48 -11.56 -7.75 21.42
CA ALA A 48 -10.26 -7.09 21.34
C ALA A 48 -9.21 -7.93 22.09
N VAL A 49 -8.19 -8.42 21.37
CA VAL A 49 -7.09 -9.17 21.98
C VAL A 49 -5.92 -8.24 22.25
N TYR A 50 -5.41 -8.23 23.48
CA TYR A 50 -4.20 -7.49 23.80
C TYR A 50 -2.99 -8.08 23.06
N GLN A 51 -2.38 -7.30 22.16
CA GLN A 51 -1.13 -7.67 21.51
C GLN A 51 0.06 -7.16 22.31
N ASN A 52 0.92 -8.08 22.76
CA ASN A 52 2.10 -7.72 23.53
C ASN A 52 3.19 -7.15 22.61
N PRO A 53 3.68 -5.92 22.85
CA PRO A 53 4.75 -5.32 22.04
C PRO A 53 6.12 -5.98 22.28
N LEU A 54 6.27 -6.77 23.36
CA LEU A 54 7.52 -7.46 23.66
C LEU A 54 7.76 -8.63 22.70
N ARG A 55 9.03 -8.78 22.32
CA ARG A 55 9.49 -9.84 21.42
C ARG A 55 9.88 -11.07 22.23
N PHE A 56 9.30 -12.22 21.91
CA PHE A 56 9.60 -13.48 22.57
C PHE A 56 10.31 -14.48 21.64
N PRO A 57 11.16 -15.38 22.16
CA PRO A 57 11.95 -16.31 21.34
C PRO A 57 11.13 -17.17 20.36
N ASN A 58 9.94 -17.61 20.74
CA ASN A 58 9.07 -18.42 19.88
C ASN A 58 8.40 -17.61 18.76
N THR A 59 8.25 -16.29 18.92
CA THR A 59 7.66 -15.39 17.91
C THR A 59 8.70 -14.91 16.88
N GLN A 60 9.96 -14.73 17.32
CA GLN A 60 11.01 -14.11 16.51
C GLN A 60 11.74 -15.14 15.64
N ALA A 61 12.16 -14.70 14.45
CA ALA A 61 13.08 -15.47 13.62
C ALA A 61 14.44 -15.61 14.33
N ALA A 62 15.15 -16.71 14.03
CA ALA A 62 16.49 -16.94 14.54
C ALA A 62 17.45 -15.79 14.16
N ARG A 63 18.47 -15.55 14.98
CA ARG A 63 19.48 -14.51 14.72
C ARG A 63 20.26 -14.81 13.43
N PRO A 64 20.82 -13.77 12.77
CA PRO A 64 21.69 -13.95 11.62
C PRO A 64 22.80 -14.98 11.91
N GLY A 65 22.96 -15.98 11.03
CA GLY A 65 23.92 -17.08 11.20
C GLY A 65 23.34 -18.37 11.78
N SER A 66 22.17 -18.35 12.42
CA SER A 66 21.46 -19.57 12.87
C SER A 66 20.38 -20.05 11.90
N ALA A 67 20.02 -19.22 10.93
CA ALA A 67 19.12 -19.58 9.83
C ALA A 67 19.91 -20.19 8.68
N GLU A 68 19.29 -21.12 7.94
CA GLU A 68 19.85 -21.64 6.70
C GLU A 68 20.03 -20.51 5.69
N LEU A 69 21.15 -20.54 4.94
CA LEU A 69 21.39 -19.55 3.90
C LEU A 69 20.29 -19.69 2.82
N PRO A 70 19.62 -18.59 2.45
CA PRO A 70 18.58 -18.68 1.43
C PRO A 70 19.20 -18.99 0.06
N THR A 71 18.60 -19.93 -0.67
CA THR A 71 18.88 -20.10 -2.09
C THR A 71 18.04 -19.10 -2.88
N LEU A 72 18.62 -17.95 -3.21
CA LEU A 72 17.93 -16.92 -3.97
C LEU A 72 17.74 -17.36 -5.44
N PRO A 73 16.57 -17.12 -6.04
CA PRO A 73 16.39 -17.38 -7.47
C PRO A 73 17.29 -16.46 -8.28
N GLY A 74 17.75 -16.94 -9.43
CA GLY A 74 18.50 -16.13 -10.38
C GLY A 74 17.65 -14.99 -10.98
N GLY A 75 18.30 -13.97 -11.51
CA GLY A 75 17.63 -12.92 -12.27
C GLY A 75 17.14 -13.42 -13.63
N VAL A 76 16.25 -12.65 -14.27
CA VAL A 76 15.64 -13.00 -15.57
C VAL A 76 16.64 -13.24 -16.71
N HIS A 77 17.86 -12.72 -16.59
CA HIS A 77 18.94 -12.89 -17.55
C HIS A 77 20.02 -13.88 -17.10
N HIS A 78 19.77 -14.74 -16.10
CA HIS A 78 20.64 -15.89 -15.80
C HIS A 78 20.33 -17.05 -16.76
N LYS A 79 20.53 -16.80 -18.07
CA LYS A 79 20.25 -17.74 -19.17
C LYS A 79 21.54 -18.10 -19.90
N LEU A 80 21.64 -19.35 -20.35
CA LEU A 80 22.80 -19.88 -21.08
C LEU A 80 22.75 -19.59 -22.60
N ALA A 81 21.55 -19.40 -23.16
CA ALA A 81 21.32 -19.10 -24.58
C ALA A 81 20.37 -17.90 -24.72
N GLU A 82 20.35 -17.29 -25.93
CA GLU A 82 19.46 -16.17 -26.28
C GLU A 82 19.54 -14.98 -25.32
N ASN A 83 20.74 -14.67 -24.85
CA ASN A 83 20.98 -13.67 -23.79
C ASN A 83 22.04 -12.64 -24.18
N TYR A 84 22.07 -12.25 -25.46
CA TYR A 84 22.98 -11.21 -25.94
C TYR A 84 22.69 -9.89 -25.23
N TYR A 85 23.74 -9.24 -24.72
CA TYR A 85 23.59 -7.97 -23.99
C TYR A 85 22.97 -6.87 -24.87
N LEU A 86 23.26 -6.90 -26.18
CA LEU A 86 22.78 -5.94 -27.16
C LEU A 86 21.26 -5.74 -27.13
N THR A 87 20.47 -6.80 -26.95
CA THR A 87 19.00 -6.73 -27.01
C THR A 87 18.37 -6.20 -25.73
N ARG A 88 19.14 -6.02 -24.65
CA ARG A 88 18.65 -5.58 -23.33
C ARG A 88 19.39 -4.39 -22.75
N ASP A 89 20.35 -3.83 -23.48
CA ASP A 89 21.10 -2.66 -23.02
C ASP A 89 20.28 -1.38 -23.21
N GLY A 90 19.33 -1.16 -22.29
CA GLY A 90 18.49 0.04 -22.28
C GLY A 90 19.27 1.35 -22.13
N ARG A 91 20.56 1.30 -21.76
CA ARG A 91 21.42 2.49 -21.70
C ARG A 91 21.82 2.98 -23.09
N ARG A 92 21.84 2.09 -24.08
CA ARG A 92 22.16 2.39 -25.48
C ARG A 92 20.92 2.63 -26.34
N THR A 93 19.72 2.40 -25.81
CA THR A 93 18.46 2.68 -26.50
C THR A 93 17.98 4.12 -26.28
N VAL A 94 18.68 4.91 -25.45
CA VAL A 94 18.32 6.29 -25.19
C VAL A 94 18.69 7.15 -26.40
N GLU A 95 17.68 7.70 -27.06
CA GLU A 95 17.85 8.66 -28.14
C GLU A 95 18.05 10.08 -27.58
N PRO A 96 18.72 10.98 -28.33
CA PRO A 96 18.75 12.40 -28.01
C PRO A 96 17.33 12.99 -27.90
N PRO A 97 17.12 14.04 -27.08
CA PRO A 97 15.81 14.66 -26.93
C PRO A 97 15.31 15.20 -28.27
N LYS A 98 14.04 14.93 -28.59
CA LYS A 98 13.40 15.45 -29.80
C LYS A 98 13.16 16.96 -29.67
N VAL A 99 13.77 17.74 -30.55
CA VAL A 99 13.51 19.18 -30.66
C VAL A 99 12.18 19.38 -31.38
N LEU A 100 11.22 20.08 -30.74
CA LEU A 100 9.88 20.36 -31.28
C LEU A 100 9.77 21.76 -31.93
N TYR A 101 10.66 22.67 -31.56
CA TYR A 101 10.70 24.03 -32.10
C TYR A 101 12.16 24.51 -32.16
N SER A 102 12.58 24.97 -33.34
CA SER A 102 13.90 25.55 -33.58
C SER A 102 13.82 26.60 -34.70
N ASP A 103 14.51 27.73 -34.56
CA ASP A 103 14.62 28.78 -35.59
C ASP A 103 13.27 29.25 -36.19
N GLY A 104 12.22 29.34 -35.36
CA GLY A 104 10.90 29.79 -35.81
C GLY A 104 10.06 28.71 -36.50
N ALA A 105 10.62 27.52 -36.75
CA ALA A 105 9.93 26.41 -37.38
C ALA A 105 9.54 25.33 -36.35
N ILE A 106 8.29 24.89 -36.41
CA ILE A 106 7.80 23.74 -35.65
C ILE A 106 8.19 22.47 -36.41
N SER A 107 8.92 21.56 -35.77
CA SER A 107 9.38 20.30 -36.36
C SER A 107 8.39 19.16 -36.06
N GLY A 108 7.70 18.70 -37.11
CA GLY A 108 6.75 17.58 -37.06
C GLY A 108 5.30 18.02 -37.02
N GLU A 109 4.37 17.09 -37.29
CA GLU A 109 2.94 17.36 -37.13
C GLU A 109 2.57 17.45 -35.65
N PRO A 110 1.75 18.44 -35.25
CA PRO A 110 1.26 18.53 -33.88
C PRO A 110 0.36 17.33 -33.58
N VAL A 111 0.92 16.33 -32.93
CA VAL A 111 0.14 15.21 -32.38
C VAL A 111 -0.64 15.74 -31.19
N GLN A 112 -1.96 15.67 -31.27
CA GLN A 112 -2.88 16.07 -30.23
C GLN A 112 -2.82 15.06 -29.08
N VAL A 113 -2.03 15.35 -28.02
CA VAL A 113 -1.73 14.33 -26.97
C VAL A 113 -2.83 14.20 -25.91
N ASN A 114 -3.69 15.20 -25.70
CA ASN A 114 -4.55 15.20 -24.51
C ASN A 114 -6.01 15.50 -24.84
N GLN A 115 -6.88 14.49 -24.72
CA GLN A 115 -8.26 14.68 -24.30
C GLN A 115 -8.74 13.61 -23.30
N GLY A 116 -8.89 14.03 -22.04
CA GLY A 116 -9.66 13.36 -20.98
C GLY A 116 -9.74 14.30 -19.76
N VAL A 117 -10.80 14.37 -18.94
CA VAL A 117 -12.03 13.57 -18.82
C VAL A 117 -13.28 14.36 -19.28
N SER A 118 -13.08 15.53 -19.89
CA SER A 118 -14.13 16.29 -20.60
C SER A 118 -13.61 17.10 -21.81
N SER A 119 -12.28 17.00 -22.08
CA SER A 119 -11.45 17.38 -23.24
C SER A 119 -10.12 18.05 -22.83
N ASN A 120 -10.08 19.02 -21.90
CA ASN A 120 -8.87 19.53 -21.23
C ASN A 120 -9.29 20.33 -19.97
N PHE A 121 -10.19 19.79 -19.14
CA PHE A 121 -10.79 20.53 -18.00
C PHE A 121 -11.46 21.87 -18.38
N GLY A 122 -11.93 22.01 -19.62
CA GLY A 122 -12.49 23.27 -20.13
C GLY A 122 -11.44 24.31 -20.56
N LEU A 123 -10.15 23.97 -20.55
CA LEU A 123 -9.08 24.85 -21.02
C LEU A 123 -8.91 24.75 -22.56
N PRO A 124 -8.62 25.88 -23.23
CA PRO A 124 -8.39 25.91 -24.69
C PRO A 124 -7.03 25.33 -25.09
N ALA A 125 -6.09 25.22 -24.14
CA ALA A 125 -4.74 24.71 -24.36
C ALA A 125 -4.60 23.26 -23.84
N PRO A 126 -3.78 22.42 -24.49
CA PRO A 126 -3.53 21.06 -24.00
C PRO A 126 -2.82 21.09 -22.64
N THR A 127 -3.33 20.34 -21.67
CA THR A 127 -2.66 20.17 -20.37
C THR A 127 -1.69 18.99 -20.39
N PRO A 128 -0.49 19.08 -19.80
CA PRO A 128 0.37 17.92 -19.65
C PRO A 128 -0.27 16.84 -18.75
N GLY A 129 -0.52 15.65 -19.30
CA GLY A 129 -1.04 14.49 -18.55
C GLY A 129 -2.57 14.43 -18.43
N PHE A 130 -3.05 13.39 -17.73
CA PHE A 130 -4.48 13.17 -17.47
C PHE A 130 -4.88 13.66 -16.07
N GLY A 131 -6.15 14.00 -15.91
CA GLY A 131 -6.71 14.27 -14.59
C GLY A 131 -6.75 13.05 -13.69
N ALA A 132 -6.38 13.23 -12.42
CA ALA A 132 -6.54 12.22 -11.38
C ALA A 132 -7.78 12.54 -10.54
N GLU A 133 -8.67 11.56 -10.38
CA GLU A 133 -9.80 11.62 -9.46
C GLU A 133 -9.51 10.79 -8.21
N TRP A 134 -9.88 11.32 -7.04
CA TRP A 134 -9.84 10.57 -5.79
C TRP A 134 -11.23 9.97 -5.56
N ASN A 135 -11.30 8.69 -5.25
CA ASN A 135 -12.54 7.99 -4.95
C ASN A 135 -12.59 7.62 -3.46
N ARG A 136 -13.72 7.93 -2.81
CA ARG A 136 -13.97 7.62 -1.39
C ARG A 136 -14.26 6.13 -1.19
N SER A 137 -13.48 5.48 -0.33
CA SER A 137 -13.66 4.07 0.04
C SER A 137 -14.55 3.91 1.28
N LYS A 138 -15.87 4.03 1.11
CA LYS A 138 -16.88 4.02 2.19
C LYS A 138 -16.77 2.80 3.12
N GLU A 139 -16.34 1.65 2.61
CA GLU A 139 -16.20 0.39 3.35
C GLU A 139 -15.23 0.47 4.53
N ASN A 140 -14.20 1.33 4.45
CA ASN A 140 -13.15 1.43 5.46
C ASN A 140 -13.42 2.51 6.52
N GLU A 141 -14.55 3.22 6.42
CA GLU A 141 -14.87 4.34 7.29
C GLU A 141 -15.63 3.91 8.54
N LEU A 142 -15.64 4.77 9.55
CA LEU A 142 -16.47 4.59 10.74
C LEU A 142 -17.95 4.62 10.36
N SER A 143 -18.80 3.88 11.08
CA SER A 143 -20.25 3.84 10.84
C SER A 143 -20.90 5.23 10.89
N SER A 144 -20.39 6.13 11.73
CA SER A 144 -20.84 7.53 11.80
C SER A 144 -20.53 8.32 10.53
N GLN A 145 -19.41 8.03 9.86
CA GLN A 145 -18.97 8.70 8.64
C GLN A 145 -19.68 8.11 7.40
N GLN A 146 -19.94 6.80 7.40
CA GLN A 146 -20.69 6.12 6.34
C GLN A 146 -22.10 6.67 6.16
N ASN A 147 -22.76 7.05 7.26
CA ASN A 147 -24.14 7.54 7.27
C ASN A 147 -24.26 9.07 7.25
N ASN A 148 -23.14 9.79 7.16
CA ASN A 148 -23.15 11.25 7.15
C ASN A 148 -23.48 11.79 5.75
N THR A 149 -24.61 12.49 5.63
CA THR A 149 -25.10 13.12 4.40
C THR A 149 -24.16 14.20 3.86
N GLU A 150 -23.42 14.88 4.72
CA GLU A 150 -22.44 15.91 4.31
C GLU A 150 -21.32 15.32 3.48
N TYR A 151 -20.82 14.13 3.86
CA TYR A 151 -19.75 13.49 3.09
C TYR A 151 -20.24 12.93 1.76
N GLU A 152 -21.50 12.52 1.67
CA GLU A 152 -22.12 12.15 0.39
C GLU A 152 -22.33 13.36 -0.52
N TYR A 153 -22.67 14.52 0.05
CA TYR A 153 -22.76 15.78 -0.67
C TYR A 153 -21.38 16.24 -1.18
N LEU A 154 -20.36 16.21 -0.33
CA LEU A 154 -19.00 16.61 -0.68
C LEU A 154 -18.40 15.73 -1.79
N GLN A 155 -18.74 14.44 -1.82
CA GLN A 155 -18.30 13.49 -2.84
C GLN A 155 -18.71 13.91 -4.26
N ARG A 156 -19.72 14.76 -4.43
CA ARG A 156 -20.11 15.30 -5.74
C ARG A 156 -19.07 16.26 -6.32
N PHE A 157 -18.26 16.90 -5.47
CA PHE A 157 -17.19 17.83 -5.88
C PHE A 157 -15.84 17.13 -6.10
N ASP A 158 -15.68 15.89 -5.62
CA ASP A 158 -14.48 15.09 -5.86
C ASP A 158 -14.34 14.70 -7.35
N LYS A 159 -15.45 14.73 -8.09
CA LYS A 159 -15.48 14.51 -9.54
C LYS A 159 -15.53 15.83 -10.29
N PHE A 160 -14.76 15.93 -11.37
CA PHE A 160 -14.99 16.98 -12.36
C PHE A 160 -16.36 16.74 -13.02
N ALA A 161 -17.38 17.49 -12.59
CA ALA A 161 -18.65 17.58 -13.30
C ALA A 161 -18.59 18.79 -14.23
N LYS A 162 -18.70 18.57 -15.54
CA LYS A 162 -18.87 19.68 -16.50
C LYS A 162 -20.14 20.44 -16.10
N SER A 163 -20.05 21.74 -15.82
CA SER A 163 -21.24 22.57 -15.66
C SER A 163 -21.97 22.60 -17.01
N ASN A 164 -23.23 22.14 -17.02
CA ASN A 164 -24.11 22.27 -18.19
C ASN A 164 -24.45 23.73 -18.45
#